data_AF-A0A7M2C1F4-F1
#
_entry.id   AF-A0A7M2C1F4-F1
#
_cell.length_a   1.000
_cell.length_b   1.000
_cell.length_c   1.000
_cell.angle_alpha   90.00
_cell.angle_beta   90.00
_cell.angle_gamma   90.00
#
_symmetry.space_group_name_H-M   'P 1'
#
loop_
_entity.id
_entity.type
_entity.pdbx_description
1 polymer ?
#
loop_
_entity_poly.entity_id
_entity_poly.type
_entity_poly.pdbx_seq_one_letter_code
_entity_poly.pdbx_strand_id
1 'polypeptide(L)'
;MKRGAASTARSIAAAVLAALFVSLAGTALHRQTVSVAGVELPWGICAALLLLASVQLWLAAWRRSVVPTAVAGIVTYAAVGVLSSGGPAKQLVLADVAGNVWVYGIAGVTFIMLLVASRLRARWNAAVDVASTARED
;
A
#
# COMPACT_ATOMS: atom_id res chain seq x y z
N MET A 1 6.63 12.68 -28.06
CA MET A 1 6.25 11.38 -27.44
C MET A 1 7.15 10.92 -26.27
N LYS A 2 8.37 11.44 -26.05
CA LYS A 2 9.30 10.92 -25.02
C LYS A 2 9.02 11.34 -23.55
N ARG A 3 8.37 12.49 -23.32
CA ARG A 3 8.13 13.05 -21.96
C ARG A 3 7.14 12.23 -21.13
N GLY A 4 6.10 11.68 -21.77
CA GLY A 4 5.09 10.85 -21.09
C GLY A 4 5.66 9.55 -20.55
N ALA A 5 6.40 8.80 -21.39
CA ALA A 5 7.01 7.52 -21.03
C ALA A 5 8.01 7.66 -19.88
N ALA A 6 8.88 8.67 -19.91
CA ALA A 6 9.83 8.94 -18.82
C ALA A 6 9.13 9.26 -17.49
N SER A 7 8.01 10.00 -17.54
CA SER A 7 7.22 10.31 -16.35
C SER A 7 6.57 9.06 -15.74
N THR A 8 6.08 8.14 -16.60
CA THR A 8 5.46 6.88 -16.19
C THR A 8 6.51 5.96 -15.58
N ALA A 9 7.67 5.79 -16.23
CA ALA A 9 8.77 5.00 -15.71
C ALA A 9 9.24 5.48 -14.33
N ARG A 10 9.41 6.80 -14.15
CA ARG A 10 9.74 7.40 -12.84
C ARG A 10 8.68 7.11 -11.78
N SER A 11 7.41 7.08 -12.17
CA SER A 11 6.31 6.74 -11.26
C SER A 11 6.39 5.32 -10.76
N ILE A 12 6.63 4.40 -11.68
CA ILE A 12 6.71 2.97 -11.40
C ILE A 12 7.93 2.69 -10.53
N ALA A 13 9.08 3.28 -10.87
CA ALA A 13 10.30 3.16 -10.06
C ALA A 13 10.07 3.64 -8.63
N ALA A 14 9.44 4.80 -8.44
CA ALA A 14 9.10 5.31 -7.11
C ALA A 14 8.12 4.39 -6.36
N ALA A 15 7.11 3.86 -7.05
CA ALA A 15 6.16 2.92 -6.46
C ALA A 15 6.83 1.60 -6.03
N VAL A 16 7.75 1.08 -6.85
CA VAL A 16 8.53 -0.13 -6.53
C VAL A 16 9.41 0.10 -5.30
N LEU A 17 10.18 1.20 -5.26
CA LEU A 17 11.02 1.52 -4.10
C LEU A 17 10.20 1.69 -2.83
N ALA A 18 9.06 2.38 -2.92
CA ALA A 18 8.14 2.53 -1.80
C ALA A 18 7.57 1.17 -1.36
N ALA A 19 7.21 0.29 -2.29
CA ALA A 19 6.71 -1.04 -2.00
C ALA A 19 7.75 -1.92 -1.30
N LEU A 20 9.02 -1.86 -1.73
CA LEU A 20 10.12 -2.58 -1.08
C LEU A 20 10.35 -2.06 0.35
N PHE A 21 10.34 -0.73 0.53
CA PHE A 21 10.42 -0.13 1.86
C PHE A 21 9.27 -0.63 2.77
N VAL A 22 8.02 -0.56 2.29
CA VAL A 22 6.85 -1.05 3.04
C VAL A 22 6.95 -2.54 3.34
N SER A 23 7.47 -3.33 2.42
CA SER A 23 7.65 -4.78 2.62
C SER A 23 8.60 -5.06 3.77
N LEU A 24 9.77 -4.41 3.78
CA LEU A 24 10.75 -4.59 4.85
C LEU A 24 10.25 -4.01 6.18
N ALA A 25 9.82 -2.75 6.18
CA ALA A 25 9.38 -2.06 7.38
C ALA A 25 8.13 -2.72 7.99
N GLY A 26 7.13 -3.06 7.17
CA GLY A 26 5.92 -3.76 7.61
C GLY A 26 6.21 -5.16 8.14
N THR A 27 7.16 -5.88 7.53
CA THR A 27 7.59 -7.19 8.04
C THR A 27 8.37 -7.07 9.36
N ALA A 28 9.12 -6.01 9.60
CA ALA A 28 9.72 -5.76 10.92
C ALA A 28 8.65 -5.35 11.96
N LEU A 29 7.68 -4.56 11.53
CA LEU A 29 6.67 -3.94 12.39
C LEU A 29 5.60 -4.93 12.84
N HIS A 30 5.21 -5.92 12.02
CA HIS A 30 4.08 -6.81 12.34
C HIS A 30 4.29 -7.65 13.61
N ARG A 31 5.54 -7.86 14.03
CA ARG A 31 5.88 -8.59 15.27
C ARG A 31 5.92 -7.72 16.52
N GLN A 32 5.69 -6.42 16.39
CA GLN A 32 5.69 -5.53 17.55
C GLN A 32 4.44 -5.76 18.39
N THR A 33 4.66 -6.10 19.65
CA THR A 33 3.64 -6.19 20.69
C THR A 33 3.85 -5.06 21.70
N VAL A 34 2.81 -4.72 22.45
CA VAL A 34 2.90 -3.83 23.60
C VAL A 34 2.18 -4.49 24.76
N SER A 35 2.79 -4.51 25.94
CA SER A 35 2.16 -5.04 27.15
C SER A 35 1.34 -3.95 27.82
N VAL A 36 0.04 -4.17 27.97
CA VAL A 36 -0.89 -3.26 28.66
C VAL A 36 -1.62 -4.06 29.73
N ALA A 37 -1.43 -3.69 31.01
CA ALA A 37 -2.02 -4.38 32.15
C ALA A 37 -1.78 -5.91 32.17
N GLY A 38 -0.61 -6.36 31.69
CA GLY A 38 -0.24 -7.78 31.64
C GLY A 38 -0.77 -8.54 30.41
N VAL A 39 -1.50 -7.87 29.50
CA VAL A 39 -1.96 -8.45 28.24
C VAL A 39 -1.05 -7.97 27.10
N GLU A 40 -0.52 -8.89 26.30
CA GLU A 40 0.23 -8.54 25.09
C GLU A 40 -0.72 -8.20 23.94
N LEU A 41 -0.66 -6.96 23.46
CA LEU A 41 -1.44 -6.47 22.34
C LEU A 41 -0.56 -6.39 21.07
N PRO A 42 -0.83 -7.19 20.03
CA PRO A 42 -0.07 -7.17 18.77
C PRO A 42 -0.50 -6.00 17.87
N TRP A 43 -0.07 -4.79 18.22
CA TRP A 43 -0.39 -3.56 17.48
C TRP A 43 0.39 -3.40 16.17
N GLY A 44 1.50 -4.13 16.02
CA GLY A 44 2.39 -4.07 14.87
C GLY A 44 1.71 -4.32 13.53
N ILE A 45 0.71 -5.20 13.50
CA ILE A 45 -0.08 -5.51 12.30
C ILE A 45 -0.86 -4.28 11.84
N CYS A 46 -1.54 -3.59 12.76
CA CYS A 46 -2.30 -2.39 12.46
C CYS A 46 -1.36 -1.30 11.90
N ALA A 47 -0.19 -1.13 12.49
CA ALA A 47 0.78 -0.15 12.04
C ALA A 47 1.38 -0.51 10.67
N ALA A 48 1.64 -1.79 10.39
CA ALA A 48 2.13 -2.25 9.09
C ALA A 48 1.09 -2.03 7.98
N LEU A 49 -0.18 -2.37 8.24
CA LEU A 49 -1.28 -2.15 7.30
C LEU A 49 -1.57 -0.66 7.09
N LEU A 50 -1.47 0.15 8.14
CA LEU A 50 -1.60 1.61 8.06
C LEU A 50 -0.47 2.23 7.25
N LEU A 51 0.76 1.75 7.40
CA LEU A 51 1.90 2.18 6.59
C LEU A 51 1.65 1.89 5.10
N LEU A 52 1.22 0.68 4.77
CA LEU A 52 0.85 0.30 3.40
C LEU A 52 -0.24 1.24 2.84
N ALA A 53 -1.34 1.42 3.59
CA ALA A 53 -2.43 2.30 3.17
C ALA A 53 -1.96 3.75 2.95
N SER A 54 -1.12 4.26 3.85
CA SER A 54 -0.58 5.62 3.78
C SER A 54 0.29 5.81 2.54
N VAL A 55 1.17 4.86 2.23
CA VAL A 55 2.01 4.91 1.02
C VAL A 55 1.15 4.83 -0.25
N GLN A 56 0.15 3.95 -0.27
CA GLN A 56 -0.75 3.80 -1.41
C GLN A 56 -1.59 5.05 -1.67
N LEU A 57 -2.08 5.69 -0.61
CA LEU A 57 -2.81 6.95 -0.67
C LEU A 57 -1.90 8.10 -1.12
N TRP A 58 -0.67 8.17 -0.59
CA TRP A 58 0.32 9.16 -1.01
C TRP A 58 0.68 9.03 -2.50
N LEU A 59 0.88 7.80 -3.00
CA LEU A 59 1.13 7.55 -4.42
C LEU A 59 -0.06 7.93 -5.30
N ALA A 60 -1.30 7.62 -4.86
CA ALA A 60 -2.51 8.00 -5.55
C ALA A 60 -2.66 9.52 -5.65
N ALA A 61 -2.40 10.24 -4.55
CA ALA A 61 -2.47 11.69 -4.49
C ALA A 61 -1.37 12.36 -5.32
N TRP A 62 -0.13 11.88 -5.22
CA TRP A 62 1.02 12.45 -5.92
C TRP A 62 0.92 12.34 -7.44
N ARG A 63 0.41 11.21 -7.95
CA ARG A 63 0.37 10.93 -9.39
C ARG A 63 -1.01 11.09 -10.01
N ARG A 64 -2.04 11.34 -9.19
CA ARG A 64 -3.46 11.37 -9.59
C ARG A 64 -3.85 10.16 -10.44
N SER A 65 -3.24 9.01 -10.15
CA SER A 65 -3.35 7.77 -10.91
C SER A 65 -3.42 6.58 -9.98
N VAL A 66 -4.21 5.58 -10.37
CA VAL A 66 -4.42 4.34 -9.61
C VAL A 66 -3.29 3.32 -9.90
N VAL A 67 -2.58 3.47 -11.02
CA VAL A 67 -1.55 2.51 -11.47
C VAL A 67 -0.39 2.39 -10.47
N PRO A 68 0.23 3.49 -9.98
CA PRO A 68 1.33 3.39 -9.01
C PRO A 68 0.89 2.75 -7.70
N THR A 69 -0.35 2.99 -7.27
CA THR A 69 -0.95 2.36 -6.09
C THR A 69 -1.12 0.85 -6.26
N ALA A 70 -1.61 0.40 -7.42
CA ALA A 70 -1.73 -1.01 -7.75
C ALA A 70 -0.36 -1.70 -7.79
N VAL A 71 0.61 -1.08 -8.47
CA VAL A 71 2.00 -1.59 -8.53
C VAL A 71 2.58 -1.72 -7.13
N ALA A 72 2.39 -0.72 -6.28
CA ALA A 72 2.94 -0.77 -4.92
C ALA A 72 2.36 -1.93 -4.11
N GLY A 73 1.03 -2.13 -4.13
CA GLY A 73 0.39 -3.25 -3.45
C GLY A 73 0.82 -4.62 -3.97
N ILE A 74 0.88 -4.81 -5.29
CA ILE A 74 1.30 -6.07 -5.92
C ILE A 74 2.76 -6.40 -5.57
N VAL A 75 3.65 -5.41 -5.69
CA VAL A 75 5.07 -5.59 -5.38
C VAL A 75 5.26 -5.89 -3.89
N THR A 76 4.53 -5.20 -3.00
CA THR A 76 4.57 -5.51 -1.57
C THR A 76 4.08 -6.92 -1.27
N TYR A 77 2.96 -7.34 -1.85
CA TYR A 77 2.42 -8.69 -1.67
C TYR A 77 3.40 -9.76 -2.15
N ALA A 78 3.97 -9.58 -3.35
CA ALA A 78 4.94 -10.50 -3.91
C ALA A 78 6.22 -10.56 -3.08
N ALA A 79 6.77 -9.41 -2.67
CA ALA A 79 8.00 -9.36 -1.87
C ALA A 79 7.81 -10.02 -0.49
N VAL A 80 6.71 -9.71 0.20
CA VAL A 80 6.38 -10.34 1.49
C VAL A 80 6.14 -11.84 1.31
N GLY A 81 5.45 -12.28 0.24
CA GLY A 81 5.25 -13.69 -0.09
C GLY A 81 6.58 -14.43 -0.30
N VAL A 82 7.51 -13.83 -1.06
CA VAL A 82 8.86 -14.38 -1.27
C VAL A 82 9.63 -14.47 0.05
N LEU A 83 9.66 -13.39 0.84
CA LEU A 83 10.30 -13.36 2.16
C LEU A 83 9.72 -14.44 3.10
N SER A 84 8.42 -14.71 3.00
CA SER A 84 7.72 -15.72 3.78
C SER A 84 8.02 -17.16 3.32
N SER A 85 8.54 -17.34 2.09
CA SER A 85 8.78 -18.66 1.47
C SER A 85 10.22 -19.18 1.59
N GLY A 86 11.20 -18.32 1.89
CA GLY A 86 12.63 -18.58 1.68
C GLY A 86 13.48 -19.00 2.89
N GLY A 87 12.92 -19.32 4.06
CA GLY A 87 13.71 -19.56 5.30
C GLY A 87 13.51 -20.93 5.97
N PRO A 88 14.51 -21.46 6.72
CA PRO A 88 14.39 -22.68 7.56
C PRO A 88 13.29 -22.57 8.64
N ALA A 89 12.89 -21.35 8.96
CA ALA A 89 11.78 -21.01 9.84
C ALA A 89 10.41 -21.07 9.11
N LYS A 90 10.05 -22.25 8.55
CA LYS A 90 8.74 -22.50 7.92
C LYS A 90 7.52 -22.33 8.85
N GLN A 91 7.72 -21.84 10.07
CA GLN A 91 6.71 -21.64 11.12
C GLN A 91 6.58 -20.18 11.60
N LEU A 92 7.12 -19.17 10.90
CA LEU A 92 7.15 -17.79 11.42
C LEU A 92 6.32 -16.75 10.63
N VAL A 93 5.52 -17.20 9.65
CA VAL A 93 4.47 -16.39 9.00
C VAL A 93 3.19 -17.21 8.72
N LEU A 94 3.32 -18.50 8.38
CA LEU A 94 2.17 -19.39 8.13
C LEU A 94 1.62 -20.13 9.38
N ALA A 95 2.37 -20.15 10.49
CA ALA A 95 1.96 -20.79 11.74
C ALA A 95 1.67 -19.79 12.89
N ASP A 96 1.73 -18.49 12.60
CA ASP A 96 1.39 -17.41 13.54
C ASP A 96 0.31 -16.52 12.92
N VAL A 97 -0.75 -16.26 13.71
CA VAL A 97 -1.93 -15.49 13.29
C VAL A 97 -1.52 -14.10 12.80
N ALA A 98 -0.53 -13.48 13.45
CA ALA A 98 -0.07 -12.14 13.09
C ALA A 98 0.54 -12.07 11.68
N GLY A 99 1.32 -13.10 11.31
CA GLY A 99 1.92 -13.22 9.98
C GLY A 99 0.87 -13.41 8.88
N ASN A 100 -0.12 -14.27 9.13
CA ASN A 100 -1.22 -14.49 8.18
C ASN A 100 -2.05 -13.21 7.98
N VAL A 101 -2.38 -12.50 9.05
CA VAL A 101 -3.13 -11.23 8.95
C VAL A 101 -2.34 -10.18 8.18
N TRP A 102 -1.01 -10.11 8.36
CA TRP A 102 -0.17 -9.22 7.56
C TRP A 102 -0.23 -9.56 6.06
N VAL A 103 0.01 -10.83 5.70
CA VAL A 103 0.03 -11.28 4.29
C VAL A 103 -1.31 -11.06 3.60
N TYR A 104 -2.41 -11.57 4.18
CA TYR A 104 -3.75 -11.41 3.59
C TYR A 104 -4.25 -9.97 3.69
N GLY A 105 -3.86 -9.25 4.75
CA GLY A 105 -4.19 -7.85 4.95
C GLY A 105 -3.60 -6.95 3.86
N ILE A 106 -2.43 -7.26 3.30
CA ILE A 106 -1.87 -6.53 2.16
C ILE A 106 -2.84 -6.56 0.98
N ALA A 107 -3.42 -7.73 0.66
CA ALA A 107 -4.37 -7.87 -0.44
C ALA A 107 -5.66 -7.08 -0.18
N GLY A 108 -6.23 -7.22 1.02
CA GLY A 108 -7.45 -6.50 1.42
C GLY A 108 -7.28 -4.99 1.43
N VAL A 109 -6.22 -4.48 2.07
CA VAL A 109 -5.92 -3.04 2.13
C VAL A 109 -5.65 -2.48 0.74
N THR A 110 -4.88 -3.20 -0.09
CA THR A 110 -4.62 -2.77 -1.47
C THR A 110 -5.93 -2.63 -2.24
N PHE A 111 -6.82 -3.61 -2.17
CA PHE A 111 -8.11 -3.54 -2.84
C PHE A 111 -8.93 -2.34 -2.36
N ILE A 112 -9.04 -2.13 -1.04
CA ILE A 112 -9.75 -0.98 -0.46
C ILE A 112 -9.13 0.34 -0.94
N MET A 113 -7.81 0.46 -0.95
CA MET A 113 -7.13 1.68 -1.40
C MET A 113 -7.29 1.95 -2.89
N LEU A 114 -7.38 0.91 -3.73
CA LEU A 114 -7.73 1.08 -5.14
C LEU A 114 -9.16 1.63 -5.30
N LEU A 115 -10.11 1.14 -4.50
CA LEU A 115 -11.47 1.68 -4.46
C LEU A 115 -11.48 3.14 -3.98
N VAL A 116 -10.76 3.46 -2.90
CA VAL A 116 -10.64 4.83 -2.39
C VAL A 116 -10.00 5.75 -3.43
N ALA A 117 -8.87 5.35 -4.02
CA ALA A 117 -8.16 6.13 -5.03
C ALA A 117 -9.02 6.37 -6.28
N SER A 118 -9.76 5.36 -6.74
CA SER A 118 -10.67 5.51 -7.89
C SER A 118 -11.83 6.47 -7.58
N ARG A 119 -12.41 6.41 -6.38
CA ARG A 119 -13.45 7.35 -5.92
C ARG A 119 -12.93 8.78 -5.80
N LEU A 120 -11.73 8.98 -5.24
CA LEU A 120 -11.11 10.30 -5.15
C LEU A 120 -10.85 10.89 -6.53
N ARG A 121 -10.38 10.08 -7.48
CA ARG A 121 -10.17 10.52 -8.87
C ARG A 121 -11.48 10.93 -9.54
N ALA A 122 -12.55 10.15 -9.39
CA ALA A 122 -13.85 10.49 -9.94
C ALA A 122 -14.37 11.83 -9.39
N ARG A 123 -14.21 12.07 -8.09
CA ARG A 123 -14.59 13.34 -7.45
C ARG A 123 -13.78 14.54 -7.95
N TRP A 124 -12.47 14.37 -8.19
CA TRP A 124 -11.65 15.44 -8.76
C TRP A 124 -12.07 15.81 -10.18
N ASN A 125 -12.37 14.82 -11.02
CA ASN A 125 -12.83 15.08 -12.38
C ASN A 125 -14.15 15.89 -12.37
N ALA A 126 -15.13 15.45 -11.57
CA ALA A 126 -16.40 16.16 -11.45
C ALA A 126 -16.23 17.61 -10.96
N ALA A 127 -15.33 17.86 -10.01
CA ALA A 127 -15.05 19.21 -9.53
C ALA A 127 -14.38 20.10 -10.59
N VAL A 128 -13.52 19.52 -11.43
CA VAL A 128 -12.90 20.25 -12.55
C VAL A 128 -13.94 20.59 -13.61
N ASP A 129 -14.85 19.66 -13.93
CA ASP A 129 -15.91 19.89 -14.92
C ASP A 129 -16.84 21.04 -14.50
N VAL A 130 -17.26 21.07 -13.22
CA VAL A 130 -18.07 22.17 -12.66
C VAL A 130 -17.33 23.51 -12.70
N ALA A 131 -16.02 23.51 -12.44
CA ALA A 131 -15.22 24.74 -12.50
C ALA A 131 -15.02 25.24 -13.95
N SER A 132 -14.98 24.35 -14.94
CA SER A 132 -14.92 24.76 -16.35
C SER A 132 -16.22 25.37 -16.84
N THR A 133 -17.39 24.82 -16.48
CA THR A 133 -18.68 25.39 -16.92
C THR A 133 -18.90 26.77 -16.31
N ALA A 134 -18.58 26.97 -15.03
CA ALA A 134 -18.73 28.26 -14.35
C ALA A 134 -17.79 29.37 -14.87
N ARG A 135 -16.81 29.04 -15.74
CA ARG A 135 -15.89 30.02 -16.35
C ARG A 135 -16.33 30.46 -17.74
N GLU A 136 -17.27 29.74 -18.35
CA GLU A 136 -17.81 30.03 -19.69
C GLU A 136 -19.05 30.93 -19.63
N ASP A 137 -19.65 31.10 -18.44
CA ASP A 137 -20.75 32.01 -18.11
C ASP A 137 -20.26 33.41 -17.67
#